data_AF-A0A9W6T849-F1
#
_entry.id   AF-A0A9W6T849-F1
#
_cell.length_a   1.000
_cell.length_b   1.000
_cell.length_c   1.000
_cell.angle_alpha   90.00
_cell.angle_beta   90.00
_cell.angle_gamma   90.00
#
_symmetry.space_group_name_H-M   'P 1'
#
loop_
_entity.id
_entity.type
_entity.pdbx_description
1 polymer ?
#
loop_
_entity_poly.entity_id
_entity_poly.type
_entity_poly.pdbx_seq_one_letter_code
_entity_poly.pdbx_strand_id
1 'polypeptide(L)'
;MKISETKPETLATTAPNQFPSTSKLANKGEFEGVHHFLLSEELIRKLTIQQIYDRAVNVIPKEKWSSFVSAVYIAKAFNSNSFESIQYRRDLVTVKCLAVAACSSCSPYAVMTSAVFDDEPYLMSYMSDLINPDNVVPLEVSFAALRAFFCISGKRGSSDLMRALGGNVNHGLLLHILKYVLKFAKDDRTDMDQAYLNYYFNLLANLIDNKHLVPHLRSADFTRFIR
;
A
#
# COMPACT_ATOMS: atom_id res chain seq x y z
N MET A 1 -74.72 -36.46 1.40
CA MET A 1 -75.06 -35.13 0.86
C MET A 1 -74.31 -34.98 -0.47
N LYS A 2 -75.08 -34.70 -1.53
CA LYS A 2 -74.78 -34.59 -2.98
C LYS A 2 -73.33 -34.58 -3.52
N ILE A 3 -73.10 -35.61 -4.35
CA ILE A 3 -72.38 -35.76 -5.64
C ILE A 3 -71.97 -34.45 -6.38
N SER A 4 -70.72 -34.41 -6.88
CA SER A 4 -70.43 -34.09 -8.30
C SER A 4 -69.04 -34.60 -8.72
N GLU A 5 -69.04 -35.52 -9.69
CA GLU A 5 -67.89 -35.98 -10.46
C GLU A 5 -67.41 -34.89 -11.44
N THR A 6 -66.12 -34.90 -11.81
CA THR A 6 -65.66 -34.89 -13.22
C THR A 6 -64.14 -35.13 -13.27
N LYS A 7 -63.72 -35.89 -14.27
CA LYS A 7 -62.36 -36.38 -14.56
C LYS A 7 -61.82 -35.63 -15.83
N PRO A 8 -60.65 -35.98 -16.40
CA PRO A 8 -59.42 -35.17 -16.46
C PRO A 8 -59.05 -34.62 -17.86
N GLU A 9 -58.08 -33.70 -17.97
CA GLU A 9 -57.21 -33.56 -19.18
C GLU A 9 -55.95 -32.67 -18.94
N THR A 10 -54.78 -33.33 -19.10
CA THR A 10 -53.48 -32.97 -19.73
C THR A 10 -52.76 -31.60 -19.68
N LEU A 11 -51.41 -31.75 -19.55
CA LEU A 11 -50.27 -31.01 -20.15
C LEU A 11 -49.74 -29.72 -19.49
N ALA A 12 -48.59 -29.82 -18.81
CA ALA A 12 -47.32 -29.25 -19.28
C ALA A 12 -46.15 -29.60 -18.34
N THR A 13 -45.10 -30.14 -18.94
CA THR A 13 -43.84 -30.61 -18.36
C THR A 13 -42.81 -29.48 -18.38
N THR A 14 -42.07 -29.24 -17.29
CA THR A 14 -40.79 -28.49 -17.37
C THR A 14 -39.76 -29.02 -16.38
N ALA A 15 -38.54 -29.14 -16.91
CA ALA A 15 -37.44 -30.03 -16.53
C ALA A 15 -36.54 -29.54 -15.37
N PRO A 16 -35.69 -30.42 -14.80
CA PRO A 16 -34.77 -30.11 -13.70
C PRO A 16 -33.46 -29.40 -14.15
N ASN A 17 -32.92 -28.59 -13.23
CA ASN A 17 -31.65 -27.84 -13.32
C ASN A 17 -30.47 -28.70 -13.83
N GLN A 18 -29.96 -28.35 -15.02
CA GLN A 18 -28.68 -28.80 -15.54
C GLN A 18 -27.66 -27.66 -15.48
N PHE A 19 -26.55 -27.90 -14.77
CA PHE A 19 -25.31 -27.13 -14.90
C PHE A 19 -24.73 -27.33 -16.31
N PRO A 20 -24.31 -26.27 -17.03
CA PRO A 20 -23.58 -26.47 -18.26
C PRO A 20 -22.14 -26.85 -17.95
N SER A 21 -21.78 -28.06 -18.35
CA SER A 21 -20.41 -28.55 -18.46
C SER A 21 -19.71 -27.80 -19.61
N THR A 22 -18.67 -27.03 -19.32
CA THR A 22 -17.85 -26.40 -20.36
C THR A 22 -16.84 -27.39 -20.93
N SER A 23 -17.25 -28.06 -22.00
CA SER A 23 -16.32 -28.56 -23.00
C SER A 23 -16.89 -28.28 -24.38
N LYS A 24 -16.26 -27.38 -25.14
CA LYS A 24 -15.76 -27.62 -26.51
C LYS A 24 -15.44 -26.31 -27.24
N LEU A 25 -14.24 -26.35 -27.82
CA LEU A 25 -13.83 -25.75 -29.09
C LEU A 25 -13.58 -24.25 -29.13
N ALA A 26 -12.29 -23.96 -29.19
CA ALA A 26 -11.65 -22.79 -29.77
C ALA A 26 -12.45 -22.23 -30.97
N ASN A 27 -12.97 -21.03 -30.80
CA ASN A 27 -13.22 -20.12 -31.91
C ASN A 27 -12.37 -18.88 -31.69
N LYS A 28 -11.33 -18.73 -32.53
CA LYS A 28 -10.68 -17.46 -32.81
C LYS A 28 -11.69 -16.60 -33.57
N GLY A 29 -12.58 -15.95 -32.83
CA GLY A 29 -13.25 -14.73 -33.25
C GLY A 29 -12.82 -13.66 -32.27
N GLU A 30 -12.24 -12.57 -32.76
CA GLU A 30 -12.13 -11.36 -31.97
C GLU A 30 -13.56 -10.96 -31.59
N PHE A 31 -13.94 -11.24 -30.34
CA PHE A 31 -15.19 -10.75 -29.79
C PHE A 31 -14.99 -9.24 -29.58
N GLU A 32 -15.47 -8.46 -30.55
CA GLU A 32 -15.54 -7.01 -30.44
C GLU A 32 -16.65 -6.69 -29.40
N GLY A 33 -16.24 -6.30 -28.19
CA GLY A 33 -17.15 -6.01 -27.09
C GLY A 33 -16.43 -5.77 -25.75
N VAL A 34 -17.11 -5.14 -24.80
CA VAL A 34 -16.59 -4.94 -23.44
C VAL A 34 -16.69 -6.27 -22.67
N HIS A 35 -15.55 -6.89 -22.39
CA HIS A 35 -15.49 -8.08 -21.54
C HIS A 35 -15.45 -7.69 -20.06
N HIS A 36 -16.37 -8.25 -19.27
CA HIS A 36 -16.40 -8.07 -17.81
C HIS A 36 -15.85 -9.31 -17.11
N PHE A 37 -14.84 -9.11 -16.26
CA PHE A 37 -14.38 -10.13 -15.33
C PHE A 37 -14.95 -9.82 -13.95
N LEU A 38 -15.94 -10.61 -13.52
CA LEU A 38 -16.66 -10.39 -12.26
C LEU A 38 -16.35 -11.53 -11.27
N LEU A 39 -15.93 -11.15 -10.06
CA LEU A 39 -15.77 -12.05 -8.93
C LEU A 39 -16.62 -11.54 -7.78
N SER A 40 -17.43 -12.41 -7.18
CA SER A 40 -18.16 -12.08 -5.95
C SER A 40 -17.21 -12.00 -4.76
N GLU A 41 -17.61 -11.26 -3.74
CA GLU A 41 -16.87 -11.14 -2.47
C GLU A 41 -16.54 -12.51 -1.86
N GLU A 42 -17.49 -13.45 -1.93
CA GLU A 42 -17.31 -14.81 -1.40
C GLU A 42 -16.23 -15.59 -2.17
N LEU A 43 -16.15 -15.40 -3.49
CA LEU A 43 -15.10 -16.03 -4.30
C LEU A 43 -13.73 -15.43 -4.02
N ILE A 44 -13.65 -14.10 -3.84
CA ILE A 44 -12.40 -13.43 -3.45
C ILE A 44 -11.90 -13.95 -2.11
N ARG A 45 -12.81 -14.19 -1.16
CA ARG A 45 -12.47 -14.76 0.15
C ARG A 45 -11.91 -16.18 0.03
N LYS A 46 -12.58 -17.04 -0.74
CA LYS A 46 -12.28 -18.48 -0.83
C LYS A 46 -11.07 -18.81 -1.70
N LEU A 47 -10.87 -18.08 -2.79
CA LEU A 47 -9.83 -18.39 -3.78
C LEU A 47 -8.47 -17.83 -3.37
N THR A 48 -7.42 -18.56 -3.73
CA THR A 48 -6.05 -18.04 -3.66
C THR A 48 -5.81 -17.02 -4.78
N ILE A 49 -4.80 -16.16 -4.62
CA ILE A 49 -4.40 -15.22 -5.67
C ILE A 49 -4.09 -15.95 -6.98
N GLN A 50 -3.35 -17.06 -6.92
CA GLN A 50 -3.03 -17.87 -8.10
C GLN A 50 -4.29 -18.37 -8.82
N GLN A 51 -5.27 -18.88 -8.08
CA GLN A 51 -6.54 -19.35 -8.67
C GLN A 51 -7.34 -18.22 -9.32
N ILE A 52 -7.25 -16.99 -8.78
CA ILE A 52 -7.85 -15.81 -9.39
C ILE A 52 -7.14 -15.48 -10.72
N TYR A 53 -5.81 -15.58 -10.76
CA TYR A 53 -5.02 -15.34 -11.97
C TYR A 53 -5.28 -16.38 -13.05
N ASP A 54 -5.36 -17.66 -12.69
CA ASP A 54 -5.66 -18.74 -13.63
C ASP A 54 -7.04 -18.56 -14.30
N ARG A 55 -8.01 -17.97 -13.58
CA ARG A 55 -9.32 -17.62 -14.14
C ARG A 55 -9.27 -16.39 -15.04
N ALA A 56 -8.43 -15.42 -14.70
CA ALA A 56 -8.33 -14.15 -15.41
C ALA A 56 -7.53 -14.24 -16.71
N VAL A 57 -6.56 -15.15 -16.83
CA VAL A 57 -5.64 -15.22 -17.98
C VAL A 57 -6.34 -15.40 -19.33
N ASN A 58 -7.53 -16.02 -19.33
CA ASN A 58 -8.31 -16.28 -20.54
C ASN A 58 -9.31 -15.16 -20.87
N VAL A 59 -9.49 -14.19 -19.98
CA VAL A 59 -10.52 -13.14 -20.09
C VAL A 59 -9.89 -11.75 -20.20
N ILE A 60 -8.81 -11.51 -19.45
CA ILE A 60 -8.20 -10.19 -19.34
C ILE A 60 -7.03 -10.07 -20.33
N PRO A 61 -7.05 -9.05 -21.20
CA PRO A 61 -5.96 -8.81 -22.15
C PRO A 61 -4.66 -8.47 -21.43
N LYS A 62 -3.52 -8.83 -22.03
CA LYS A 62 -2.19 -8.76 -21.41
C LYS A 62 -1.82 -7.35 -20.96
N GLU A 63 -2.29 -6.36 -21.70
CA GLU A 63 -2.04 -4.93 -21.47
C GLU A 63 -2.67 -4.44 -20.15
N LYS A 64 -3.67 -5.17 -19.63
CA LYS A 64 -4.37 -4.83 -18.38
C LYS A 64 -3.91 -5.65 -17.18
N TRP A 65 -2.94 -6.56 -17.34
CA TRP A 65 -2.51 -7.45 -16.26
C TRP A 65 -1.94 -6.72 -15.05
N SER A 66 -1.16 -5.65 -15.23
CA SER A 66 -0.60 -4.88 -14.11
C SER A 66 -1.69 -4.23 -13.24
N SER A 67 -2.69 -3.62 -13.88
CA SER A 67 -3.84 -3.02 -13.20
C SER A 67 -4.69 -4.09 -12.51
N PHE A 68 -4.93 -5.22 -13.20
CA PHE A 68 -5.67 -6.33 -12.63
C PHE A 68 -4.99 -6.95 -11.41
N VAL A 69 -3.69 -7.22 -11.48
CA VAL A 69 -2.89 -7.75 -10.36
C VAL A 69 -3.05 -6.85 -9.14
N SER A 70 -2.89 -5.55 -9.32
CA SER A 70 -3.06 -4.56 -8.25
C SER A 70 -4.48 -4.60 -7.65
N ALA A 71 -5.50 -4.66 -8.51
CA ALA A 71 -6.89 -4.77 -8.07
C ALA A 71 -7.16 -6.06 -7.27
N VAL A 72 -6.57 -7.19 -7.65
CA VAL A 72 -6.70 -8.46 -6.91
C VAL A 72 -6.05 -8.36 -5.54
N TYR A 73 -4.84 -7.80 -5.43
CA TYR A 73 -4.19 -7.60 -4.14
C TYR A 73 -5.02 -6.70 -3.23
N ILE A 74 -5.53 -5.58 -3.75
CA ILE A 74 -6.41 -4.67 -3.00
C ILE A 74 -7.68 -5.41 -2.55
N ALA A 75 -8.33 -6.13 -3.46
CA ALA A 75 -9.53 -6.90 -3.14
C ALA A 75 -9.26 -7.92 -2.02
N LYS A 76 -8.19 -8.73 -2.11
CA LYS A 76 -7.82 -9.70 -1.07
C LYS A 76 -7.43 -9.03 0.26
N ALA A 77 -6.74 -7.89 0.19
CA ALA A 77 -6.29 -7.14 1.36
C ALA A 77 -7.46 -6.55 2.15
N PHE A 78 -8.52 -6.10 1.49
CA PHE A 78 -9.67 -5.44 2.13
C PHE A 78 -10.93 -6.29 2.23
N ASN A 79 -10.91 -7.55 1.76
CA ASN A 79 -12.05 -8.46 1.86
C ASN A 79 -12.32 -8.94 3.29
N SER A 80 -11.29 -9.09 4.13
CA SER A 80 -11.44 -9.62 5.48
C SER A 80 -10.39 -9.09 6.46
N ASN A 81 -10.50 -9.48 7.74
CA ASN A 81 -9.50 -9.24 8.79
C ASN A 81 -8.70 -10.50 9.13
N SER A 82 -8.59 -11.44 8.18
CA SER A 82 -7.70 -12.60 8.34
C SER A 82 -6.23 -12.15 8.43
N PHE A 83 -5.39 -13.02 8.98
CA PHE A 83 -3.93 -12.81 8.99
C PHE A 83 -3.39 -12.56 7.58
N GLU A 84 -3.86 -13.32 6.58
CA GLU A 84 -3.48 -13.17 5.19
C GLU A 84 -3.87 -11.79 4.62
N SER A 85 -5.10 -11.33 4.86
CA SER A 85 -5.55 -10.00 4.44
C SER A 85 -4.74 -8.88 5.10
N ILE A 86 -4.39 -9.02 6.38
CA ILE A 86 -3.50 -8.07 7.08
C ILE A 86 -2.12 -8.06 6.44
N GLN A 87 -1.56 -9.23 6.09
CA GLN A 87 -0.28 -9.32 5.41
C GLN A 87 -0.31 -8.63 4.05
N TYR A 88 -1.35 -8.85 3.24
CA TYR A 88 -1.49 -8.13 1.96
C TYR A 88 -1.62 -6.62 2.15
N ARG A 89 -2.27 -6.14 3.21
CA ARG A 89 -2.30 -4.70 3.53
C ARG A 89 -0.89 -4.16 3.82
N ARG A 90 -0.07 -4.91 4.58
CA ARG A 90 1.33 -4.55 4.85
C ARG A 90 2.15 -4.51 3.56
N ASP A 91 2.00 -5.51 2.71
CA ASP A 91 2.71 -5.61 1.42
C ASP A 91 2.33 -4.45 0.50
N LEU A 92 1.04 -4.12 0.39
CA LEU A 92 0.56 -2.99 -0.40
C LEU A 92 1.13 -1.65 0.07
N VAL A 93 1.13 -1.38 1.39
CA VAL A 93 1.70 -0.14 1.94
C VAL A 93 3.21 -0.09 1.71
N THR A 94 3.90 -1.21 1.91
CA THR A 94 5.35 -1.34 1.67
C THR A 94 5.70 -1.06 0.21
N VAL A 95 5.00 -1.71 -0.73
CA VAL A 95 5.19 -1.50 -2.18
C VAL A 95 4.89 -0.05 -2.56
N LYS A 96 3.84 0.55 -2.00
CA LYS A 96 3.52 1.97 -2.26
C LYS A 96 4.65 2.88 -1.82
N CYS A 97 5.18 2.71 -0.62
CA CYS A 97 6.33 3.50 -0.13
C CYS A 97 7.58 3.26 -0.98
N LEU A 98 7.88 2.02 -1.36
CA LEU A 98 9.02 1.70 -2.22
C LEU A 98 8.86 2.29 -3.63
N ALA A 99 7.65 2.33 -4.18
CA ALA A 99 7.38 2.97 -5.45
C ALA A 99 7.63 4.49 -5.39
N VAL A 100 7.24 5.14 -4.29
CA VAL A 100 7.55 6.55 -4.02
C VAL A 100 9.07 6.76 -3.95
N ALA A 101 9.81 5.89 -3.25
CA ALA A 101 11.27 5.95 -3.18
C ALA A 101 11.93 5.79 -4.56
N ALA A 102 11.46 4.82 -5.35
CA ALA A 102 11.95 4.58 -6.71
C ALA A 102 11.65 5.77 -7.65
N CYS A 103 10.42 6.28 -7.63
CA CYS A 103 10.03 7.45 -8.41
C CYS A 103 10.88 8.67 -8.05
N SER A 104 11.08 8.94 -6.75
CA SER A 104 11.93 10.04 -6.27
C SER A 104 13.40 9.90 -6.69
N SER A 105 13.89 8.66 -6.80
CA SER A 105 15.26 8.37 -7.23
C SER A 105 15.45 8.55 -8.74
N CYS A 106 14.43 8.21 -9.53
CA CYS A 106 14.48 8.15 -10.99
C CYS A 106 13.91 9.40 -11.68
N SER A 107 13.17 10.25 -10.98
CA SER A 107 12.47 11.39 -11.56
C SER A 107 12.84 12.72 -10.89
N PRO A 108 12.82 13.85 -11.63
CA PRO A 108 12.93 15.17 -11.02
C PRO A 108 11.79 15.43 -10.03
N TYR A 109 12.09 16.17 -8.96
CA TYR A 109 11.11 16.46 -7.91
C TYR A 109 9.82 17.12 -8.45
N ALA A 110 9.94 18.03 -9.42
CA ALA A 110 8.79 18.69 -10.04
C ALA A 110 7.81 17.70 -10.72
N VAL A 111 8.33 16.63 -11.34
CA VAL A 111 7.49 15.58 -11.95
C VAL A 111 6.76 14.79 -10.87
N MET A 112 7.44 14.51 -9.76
CA MET A 112 6.85 13.82 -8.62
C MET A 112 5.72 14.64 -7.98
N THR A 113 5.89 15.95 -7.87
CA THR A 113 4.82 16.85 -7.41
C THR A 113 3.59 16.73 -8.28
N SER A 114 3.72 16.93 -9.60
CA SER A 114 2.57 16.92 -10.51
C SER A 114 1.93 15.56 -10.74
N ALA A 115 2.69 14.46 -10.65
CA ALA A 115 2.21 13.13 -11.02
C ALA A 115 1.86 12.25 -9.81
N VAL A 116 2.23 12.64 -8.60
CA VAL A 116 2.02 11.84 -7.39
C VAL A 116 1.41 12.68 -6.28
N PHE A 117 2.01 13.81 -5.92
CA PHE A 117 1.55 14.59 -4.76
C PHE A 117 0.30 15.40 -5.04
N ASP A 118 0.07 15.84 -6.28
CA ASP A 118 -1.18 16.50 -6.66
C ASP A 118 -2.37 15.53 -6.62
N ASP A 119 -2.16 14.27 -7.02
CA ASP A 119 -3.18 13.21 -6.97
C ASP A 119 -3.37 12.67 -5.54
N GLU A 120 -2.30 12.61 -4.74
CA GLU A 120 -2.32 12.14 -3.35
C GLU A 120 -1.73 13.18 -2.37
N PRO A 121 -2.45 14.26 -2.06
CA PRO A 121 -1.92 15.39 -1.28
C PRO A 121 -1.57 15.04 0.18
N TYR A 122 -2.14 13.96 0.72
CA TYR A 122 -1.90 13.50 2.08
C TYR A 122 -0.84 12.39 2.17
N LEU A 123 -0.25 11.97 1.05
CA LEU A 123 0.68 10.84 1.01
C LEU A 123 1.85 10.99 1.98
N MET A 124 2.48 12.18 2.03
CA MET A 124 3.58 12.42 2.97
C MET A 124 3.12 12.39 4.44
N SER A 125 1.89 12.83 4.74
CA SER A 125 1.33 12.74 6.09
C SER A 125 1.13 11.29 6.49
N TYR A 126 0.51 10.48 5.63
CA TYR A 126 0.31 9.06 5.89
C TYR A 126 1.62 8.31 6.06
N MET A 127 2.64 8.64 5.26
CA MET A 127 3.98 8.06 5.43
C MET A 127 4.66 8.51 6.73
N SER A 128 4.37 9.72 7.21
CA SER A 128 4.90 10.22 8.49
C SER A 128 4.35 9.39 9.65
N ASP A 129 3.08 9.00 9.59
CA ASP A 129 2.48 8.11 10.58
C ASP A 129 3.16 6.73 10.61
N LEU A 130 3.71 6.25 9.49
CA LEU A 130 4.40 4.95 9.42
C LEU A 130 5.78 4.94 10.10
N ILE A 131 6.40 6.10 10.28
CA ILE A 131 7.71 6.22 10.94
C ILE A 131 7.61 6.84 12.34
N ASN A 132 6.40 7.14 12.80
CA ASN A 132 6.17 7.65 14.13
C ASN A 132 6.43 6.55 15.17
N PRO A 133 7.38 6.75 16.11
CA PRO A 133 7.69 5.77 17.15
C PRO A 133 6.51 5.42 18.06
N ASP A 134 5.50 6.29 18.15
CA ASP A 134 4.31 6.07 18.97
C ASP A 134 3.30 5.11 18.31
N ASN A 135 3.44 4.88 17.00
CA ASN A 135 2.56 4.01 16.24
C ASN A 135 3.12 2.58 16.16
N VAL A 136 2.26 1.59 16.40
CA VAL A 136 2.64 0.17 16.25
C VAL A 136 2.59 -0.22 14.78
N VAL A 137 3.73 -0.09 14.10
CA VAL A 137 3.89 -0.38 12.67
C VAL A 137 4.96 -1.45 12.47
N PRO A 138 4.75 -2.46 11.61
CA PRO A 138 5.80 -3.43 11.27
C PRO A 138 7.06 -2.74 10.74
N LEU A 139 8.23 -3.25 11.13
CA LEU A 139 9.52 -2.64 10.79
C LEU A 139 9.67 -2.46 9.27
N GLU A 140 9.27 -3.46 8.48
CA GLU A 140 9.40 -3.43 7.02
C GLU A 140 8.63 -2.26 6.39
N VAL A 141 7.44 -1.97 6.93
CA VAL A 141 6.56 -0.88 6.47
C VAL A 141 7.17 0.47 6.85
N SER A 142 7.61 0.60 8.10
CA SER A 142 8.27 1.81 8.61
C SER A 142 9.55 2.11 7.83
N PHE A 143 10.36 1.08 7.60
CA PHE A 143 11.60 1.15 6.85
C PHE A 143 11.38 1.58 5.39
N ALA A 144 10.34 1.05 4.72
CA ALA A 144 9.99 1.46 3.37
C ALA A 144 9.58 2.94 3.29
N ALA A 145 8.80 3.42 4.26
CA ALA A 145 8.41 4.84 4.35
C ALA A 145 9.62 5.74 4.61
N LEU A 146 10.50 5.36 5.53
CA LEU A 146 11.73 6.10 5.83
C LEU A 146 12.64 6.17 4.60
N ARG A 147 12.79 5.07 3.86
CA ARG A 147 13.57 5.01 2.62
C ARG A 147 13.03 5.98 1.57
N ALA A 148 11.72 6.10 1.46
CA ALA A 148 11.09 7.05 0.56
C ALA A 148 11.37 8.50 0.96
N PHE A 149 11.28 8.84 2.26
CA PHE A 149 11.67 10.17 2.75
C PHE A 149 13.14 10.49 2.47
N PHE A 150 14.04 9.53 2.72
CA PHE A 150 15.45 9.68 2.39
C PHE A 150 15.64 10.00 0.89
N CYS A 151 15.02 9.24 -0.01
CA CYS A 151 15.12 9.49 -1.46
C CYS A 151 14.60 10.89 -1.84
N ILE A 152 13.48 11.33 -1.26
CA ILE A 152 12.91 12.68 -1.49
C ILE A 152 13.87 13.78 -0.99
N SER A 153 14.50 13.57 0.16
CA SER A 153 15.41 14.54 0.79
C SER A 153 16.70 14.76 0.00
N GLY A 154 17.17 13.75 -0.74
CA GLY A 154 18.34 13.88 -1.62
C GLY A 154 18.10 14.73 -2.87
N LYS A 155 16.90 15.29 -3.03
CA LYS A 155 16.49 16.14 -4.16
C LYS A 155 16.00 17.50 -3.63
N ARG A 156 15.29 18.27 -4.46
CA ARG A 156 14.69 19.57 -4.06
C ARG A 156 13.42 19.45 -3.18
N GLY A 157 13.18 18.29 -2.58
CA GLY A 157 11.98 18.03 -1.76
C GLY A 157 12.09 18.41 -0.28
N SER A 158 13.24 18.94 0.16
CA SER A 158 13.51 19.20 1.57
C SER A 158 12.51 20.16 2.24
N SER A 159 11.94 21.12 1.52
CA SER A 159 10.92 22.03 2.09
C SER A 159 9.65 21.29 2.50
N ASP A 160 9.18 20.40 1.63
CA ASP A 160 7.92 19.68 1.82
C ASP A 160 8.09 18.59 2.89
N LEU A 161 9.26 17.96 2.94
CA LEU A 161 9.63 17.06 4.02
C LEU A 161 9.70 17.76 5.38
N MET A 162 10.28 18.96 5.44
CA MET A 162 10.32 19.73 6.69
C MET A 162 8.92 20.10 7.17
N ARG A 163 7.97 20.30 6.26
CA ARG A 163 6.55 20.50 6.59
C ARG A 163 5.90 19.20 7.07
N ALA A 164 6.07 18.10 6.35
CA ALA A 164 5.45 16.81 6.65
C ALA A 164 5.97 16.21 7.97
N LEU A 165 7.27 16.28 8.22
CA LEU A 165 7.93 15.72 9.41
C LEU A 165 7.98 16.70 10.58
N GLY A 166 7.43 17.91 10.44
CA GLY A 166 7.49 18.94 11.47
C GLY A 166 8.91 19.41 11.80
N GLY A 167 9.87 19.35 10.88
CA GLY A 167 11.27 19.72 11.13
C GLY A 167 11.48 21.19 11.53
N ASN A 168 10.48 22.05 11.29
CA ASN A 168 10.49 23.46 11.67
C ASN A 168 10.03 23.73 13.11
N VAL A 169 9.77 22.69 13.92
CA VAL A 169 9.31 22.84 15.30
C VAL A 169 10.01 21.85 16.24
N ASN A 170 10.25 22.27 17.49
CA ASN A 170 10.98 21.48 18.50
C ASN A 170 10.32 20.13 18.88
N HIS A 171 9.00 20.03 18.66
CA HIS A 171 8.18 18.86 18.96
C HIS A 171 7.74 18.12 17.70
N GLY A 172 8.34 18.45 16.54
CA GLY A 172 8.03 17.78 15.30
C GLY A 172 8.50 16.33 15.30
N LEU A 173 7.88 15.53 14.44
CA LEU A 173 8.15 14.10 14.29
C LEU A 173 9.64 13.83 14.05
N LEU A 174 10.31 14.66 13.25
CA LEU A 174 11.74 14.50 13.00
C LEU A 174 12.54 14.53 14.31
N LEU A 175 12.32 15.52 15.17
CA LEU A 175 13.03 15.59 16.46
C LEU A 175 12.52 14.56 17.48
N HIS A 176 11.25 14.16 17.39
CA HIS A 176 10.70 13.09 18.21
C HIS A 176 11.44 11.77 17.97
N ILE A 177 11.62 11.38 16.71
CA ILE A 177 12.39 10.19 16.33
C ILE A 177 13.84 10.30 16.83
N LEU A 178 14.48 11.47 16.68
CA LEU A 178 15.85 11.65 17.16
C LEU A 178 15.96 11.45 18.68
N LYS A 179 15.03 12.04 19.45
CA LYS A 179 14.96 11.88 20.90
C LYS A 179 14.71 10.43 21.30
N TYR A 180 13.87 9.72 20.55
CA TYR A 180 13.61 8.30 20.74
C TYR A 180 14.90 7.48 20.55
N VAL A 181 15.64 7.70 19.46
CA VAL A 181 16.93 7.05 19.20
C VAL A 181 17.96 7.37 20.30
N LEU A 182 18.06 8.63 20.72
CA LEU A 182 18.96 9.03 21.81
C LEU A 182 18.65 8.35 23.14
N LYS A 183 17.36 8.16 23.44
CA LYS A 183 16.94 7.45 24.66
C LYS A 183 17.41 6.00 24.62
N PHE A 184 17.21 5.32 23.50
CA PHE A 184 17.70 3.95 23.31
C PHE A 184 19.23 3.86 23.45
N ALA A 185 19.96 4.80 22.86
CA ALA A 185 21.41 4.84 22.98
C ALA A 185 21.89 5.05 24.43
N LYS A 186 21.18 5.87 25.24
CA LYS A 186 21.50 6.08 26.66
C LYS A 186 21.24 4.87 27.54
N ASP A 187 20.27 4.06 27.15
CA ASP A 187 19.88 2.85 27.87
C ASP A 187 20.73 1.63 27.45
N ASP A 188 21.82 1.83 26.69
CA ASP A 188 22.68 0.78 26.08
C ASP A 188 21.88 -0.29 25.31
N ARG A 189 20.77 0.13 24.71
CA ARG A 189 19.86 -0.71 23.93
C ARG A 189 20.34 -0.80 22.48
N THR A 190 20.82 -1.97 22.06
CA THR A 190 21.28 -2.25 20.69
C THR A 190 20.23 -2.98 19.83
N ASP A 191 18.97 -2.97 20.25
CA ASP A 191 17.85 -3.65 19.58
C ASP A 191 17.30 -2.88 18.37
N MET A 192 17.79 -1.66 18.13
CA MET A 192 17.42 -0.89 16.94
C MET A 192 18.12 -1.42 15.68
N ASP A 193 17.34 -1.54 14.60
CA ASP A 193 17.84 -1.93 13.30
C ASP A 193 18.84 -0.88 12.76
N GLN A 194 20.08 -1.32 12.50
CA GLN A 194 21.15 -0.43 12.05
C GLN A 194 20.88 0.17 10.68
N ALA A 195 20.23 -0.56 9.77
CA ALA A 195 19.90 -0.05 8.45
C ALA A 195 18.84 1.05 8.57
N TYR A 196 17.85 0.88 9.45
CA TYR A 196 16.84 1.90 9.74
C TYR A 196 17.50 3.18 10.25
N LEU A 197 18.39 3.07 11.25
CA LEU A 197 19.12 4.21 11.79
C LEU A 197 19.98 4.90 10.72
N ASN A 198 20.66 4.14 9.87
CA ASN A 198 21.46 4.69 8.78
C ASN A 198 20.60 5.53 7.83
N TYR A 199 19.43 5.05 7.41
CA TYR A 199 18.52 5.84 6.58
C TYR A 199 18.05 7.12 7.27
N TYR A 200 17.75 7.04 8.57
CA TYR A 200 17.29 8.18 9.35
C TYR A 200 18.39 9.26 9.50
N PHE A 201 19.63 8.88 9.81
CA PHE A 201 20.73 9.84 9.91
C PHE A 201 21.10 10.44 8.55
N ASN A 202 21.03 9.68 7.46
CA ASN A 202 21.22 10.22 6.11
C ASN A 202 20.10 11.18 5.70
N LEU A 203 18.85 10.91 6.10
CA LEU A 203 17.74 11.85 5.95
C LEU A 203 18.04 13.16 6.69
N LEU A 204 18.49 13.09 7.96
CA LEU A 204 18.89 14.27 8.72
C LEU A 204 20.03 15.05 8.05
N ALA A 205 21.04 14.35 7.53
CA ALA A 205 22.15 14.96 6.82
C ALA A 205 21.67 15.74 5.58
N ASN A 206 20.77 15.17 4.78
CA ASN A 206 20.19 15.84 3.62
C ASN A 206 19.33 17.07 3.99
N LEU A 207 18.83 17.13 5.23
CA LEU A 207 18.02 18.24 5.71
C LEU A 207 18.83 19.31 6.48
N ILE A 208 20.11 19.07 6.78
CA ILE A 208 20.91 19.95 7.64
C ILE A 208 21.16 21.32 7.02
N ASP A 209 21.19 21.40 5.69
CA ASP A 209 21.31 22.65 4.93
C ASP A 209 20.06 23.53 5.06
N ASN A 210 18.96 22.99 5.59
CA ASN A 210 17.80 23.78 5.93
C ASN A 210 18.09 24.64 7.16
N LYS A 211 18.15 25.97 6.94
CA LYS A 211 18.40 26.99 7.97
C LYS A 211 17.52 26.89 9.22
N HIS A 212 16.35 26.28 9.12
CA HIS A 212 15.43 26.10 10.25
C HIS A 212 15.77 24.88 11.11
N LEU A 213 16.38 23.84 10.55
CA LEU A 213 16.64 22.59 11.28
C LEU A 213 17.77 22.73 12.30
N VAL A 214 18.87 23.39 11.94
CA VAL A 214 20.07 23.49 12.79
C VAL A 214 19.80 24.13 14.16
N PRO A 215 19.05 25.24 14.28
CA PRO A 215 18.67 25.79 15.58
C PRO A 215 17.90 24.79 16.46
N HIS A 216 17.00 24.00 15.86
CA HIS A 216 16.18 23.01 16.57
C HIS A 216 16.99 21.77 16.98
N LEU A 217 18.00 21.37 16.21
CA LEU A 217 18.93 20.32 16.61
C LEU A 217 19.80 20.75 17.81
N ARG A 218 20.21 22.02 17.84
CA ARG A 218 20.97 22.59 18.98
C ARG A 218 20.11 22.66 20.24
N SER A 219 18.84 23.05 20.14
CA SER A 219 17.92 23.10 21.28
C SER A 219 17.53 21.72 21.79
N ALA A 220 17.61 20.69 20.95
CA ALA A 220 17.36 19.30 21.33
C ALA A 220 18.54 18.62 22.07
N ASP A 221 19.54 19.39 22.53
CA ASP A 221 20.73 18.92 23.25
C ASP A 221 21.61 17.90 22.49
N PHE A 222 21.42 17.74 21.18
CA PHE A 222 22.18 16.77 20.37
C PHE A 222 23.69 17.07 20.37
N THR A 223 24.07 18.34 20.44
CA THR A 223 25.49 18.77 20.48
C THR A 223 26.22 18.36 21.76
N ARG A 224 25.51 18.02 22.84
CA ARG A 224 26.12 17.46 24.06
C ARG A 224 26.43 15.97 23.92
N PHE A 225 25.83 15.27 22.96
CA PHE A 225 25.96 13.82 22.80
C PHE A 225 27.14 13.40 21.91
N ILE A 226 27.71 14.33 21.12
CA ILE A 226 28.85 14.08 20.20
C ILE A 226 30.21 14.35 20.89
N ARG A 227 30.21 14.86 22.13
CA ARG A 227 31.43 15.05 22.93
C ARG A 227 31.66 13.87 23.85
#